data_AF-A0AA39FH94-F1
#
_entry.id   AF-A0AA39FH94-F1
#
_cell.length_a   1.000
_cell.length_b   1.000
_cell.length_c   1.000
_cell.angle_alpha   90.00
_cell.angle_beta   90.00
_cell.angle_gamma   90.00
#
_symmetry.space_group_name_H-M   'P 1'
#
loop_
_entity.id
_entity.type
_entity.pdbx_description
1 polymer ?
#
loop_
_entity_poly.entity_id
_entity_poly.type
_entity_poly.pdbx_seq_one_letter_code
_entity_poly.pdbx_strand_id
1 'polypeptide(L)'
;NLAEFLHGHHGKKVYMFIDDLDVPIHTMIHQYLSINDKSRTIELLQHITGNLLREYKYIGRSLFNSTLTFSSLILQKAYGISHYPFLDECMYPKFYGFEKAEVKYLLEKAGRLEDFNEIKEKYNGYNMILGGSRIELYNSWAIMNYLKTGNFDVYWPASILDKIKQTIDDAEIRPLITRTMSNQSCEINYCCFPKTSDIETLSKVLCRNEVDNHHYAGFFMQFLNEQGFFRSTHSYRTVLSLKIPNRTVYSVFDEVLGSIDSINKYYNHSTELIDKLTDSFEDLARLRNEEAVHALAESIVALSGSERTLETKYELQSVLDAYMIQKFQHVSIKCRNSLRAKCDTILVIADLHVMFIIEYKSVWSTNDSDYAHQKISDRGYDTLAEEASLKKIFPEDTPTVKNRIYLQIMIHEFKEFFIIYSFNNMRVNTVLKGGLN
;
A
#
# COMPACT_ATOMS: atom_id res chain seq x y z
N ASN A 1 -35.66 -26.50 19.21
CA ASN A 1 -34.92 -26.15 17.97
C ASN A 1 -35.83 -25.28 17.11
N LEU A 2 -35.45 -24.06 16.69
CA LEU A 2 -36.34 -23.16 15.90
C LEU A 2 -36.80 -23.81 14.60
N ALA A 3 -35.91 -24.55 13.93
CA ALA A 3 -36.23 -25.23 12.68
C ALA A 3 -37.36 -26.28 12.86
N GLU A 4 -37.38 -26.95 14.01
CA GLU A 4 -38.41 -27.93 14.36
C GLU A 4 -39.78 -27.25 14.56
N PHE A 5 -39.85 -26.12 15.26
CA PHE A 5 -41.09 -25.37 15.42
C PHE A 5 -41.66 -24.88 14.09
N LEU A 6 -40.80 -24.29 13.24
CA LEU A 6 -41.20 -23.82 11.92
C LEU A 6 -41.65 -24.97 11.01
N HIS A 7 -40.93 -26.10 11.06
CA HIS A 7 -41.31 -27.30 10.33
C HIS A 7 -42.67 -27.83 10.78
N GLY A 8 -42.89 -27.94 12.09
CA GLY A 8 -44.16 -28.40 12.65
C GLY A 8 -45.33 -27.49 12.32
N HIS A 9 -45.13 -26.17 12.36
CA HIS A 9 -46.19 -25.20 12.09
C HIS A 9 -46.54 -25.11 10.60
N HIS A 10 -45.54 -25.13 9.71
CA HIS A 10 -45.75 -24.95 8.26
C HIS A 10 -45.84 -26.26 7.47
N GLY A 11 -45.55 -27.41 8.08
CA GLY A 11 -45.52 -28.72 7.41
C GLY A 11 -44.46 -28.82 6.30
N LYS A 12 -43.47 -27.93 6.28
CA LYS A 12 -42.43 -27.82 5.25
C LYS A 12 -41.04 -27.77 5.87
N LYS A 13 -40.03 -28.31 5.17
CA LYS A 13 -38.64 -28.18 5.62
C LYS A 13 -38.18 -26.72 5.53
N VAL A 14 -37.41 -26.28 6.51
CA VAL A 14 -36.88 -24.91 6.61
C VAL A 14 -35.66 -24.74 5.70
N TYR A 15 -35.60 -23.61 5.01
CA TYR A 15 -34.38 -23.16 4.33
C TYR A 15 -33.65 -22.18 5.24
N MET A 16 -32.35 -22.38 5.40
CA MET A 16 -31.54 -21.64 6.34
C MET A 16 -30.48 -20.83 5.61
N PHE A 17 -30.41 -19.55 5.95
CA PHE A 17 -29.43 -18.61 5.43
C PHE A 17 -28.74 -17.98 6.64
N ILE A 18 -27.42 -18.14 6.74
CA ILE A 18 -26.62 -17.45 7.74
C ILE A 18 -25.67 -16.53 7.00
N ASP A 19 -25.87 -15.23 7.24
CA ASP A 19 -24.99 -14.19 6.76
C ASP A 19 -23.81 -14.00 7.73
N ASP A 20 -22.66 -13.57 7.22
CA ASP A 20 -21.41 -13.29 7.94
C ASP A 20 -21.09 -14.32 9.05
N LEU A 21 -20.98 -15.60 8.67
CA LEU A 21 -20.64 -16.69 9.61
C LEU A 21 -19.32 -16.42 10.36
N ASP A 22 -18.46 -15.56 9.80
CA ASP A 22 -17.16 -15.17 10.30
C ASP A 22 -17.14 -13.99 11.27
N VAL A 23 -18.28 -13.36 11.61
CA VAL A 23 -18.33 -12.31 12.66
C VAL A 23 -17.64 -12.74 13.97
N PRO A 24 -17.85 -13.97 14.49
CA PRO A 24 -17.14 -14.41 15.69
C PRO A 24 -15.63 -14.50 15.48
N ILE A 25 -15.19 -14.89 14.28
CA ILE A 25 -13.77 -14.94 13.92
C ILE A 25 -13.18 -13.54 13.89
N HIS A 26 -13.82 -12.58 13.21
CA HIS A 26 -13.44 -11.16 13.21
C HIS A 26 -13.30 -10.62 14.63
N THR A 27 -14.27 -10.96 15.49
CA THR A 27 -14.27 -10.58 16.90
C THR A 27 -13.05 -11.15 17.63
N MET A 28 -12.76 -12.44 17.48
CA MET A 28 -11.60 -13.08 18.11
C MET A 28 -10.25 -12.60 17.57
N ILE A 29 -10.21 -12.16 16.31
CA ILE A 29 -9.02 -11.55 15.72
C ILE A 29 -8.76 -10.18 16.36
N HIS A 30 -9.81 -9.36 16.52
CA HIS A 30 -9.69 -7.97 16.95
C HIS A 30 -9.79 -7.73 18.45
N GLN A 31 -10.29 -8.69 19.23
CA GLN A 31 -10.41 -8.56 20.69
C GLN A 31 -9.32 -9.34 21.44
N TYR A 32 -8.96 -8.82 22.62
CA TYR A 32 -8.07 -9.48 23.56
C TYR A 32 -8.79 -10.62 24.29
N LEU A 33 -8.85 -11.79 23.63
CA LEU A 33 -9.33 -13.03 24.23
C LEU A 33 -8.17 -13.99 24.48
N SER A 34 -8.24 -14.75 25.57
CA SER A 34 -7.27 -15.83 25.80
C SER A 34 -7.43 -16.94 24.76
N ILE A 35 -6.35 -17.69 24.48
CA ILE A 35 -6.42 -18.86 23.60
C ILE A 35 -7.48 -19.88 24.06
N ASN A 36 -7.71 -19.98 25.37
CA ASN A 36 -8.73 -20.85 25.96
C ASN A 36 -10.14 -20.37 25.62
N ASP A 37 -10.41 -19.06 25.70
CA ASP A 37 -11.72 -18.48 25.37
C ASP A 37 -12.00 -18.57 23.87
N LYS A 38 -10.97 -18.34 23.03
CA LYS A 38 -11.06 -18.55 21.59
C LYS A 38 -11.41 -20.01 21.28
N SER A 39 -10.71 -20.96 21.91
CA SER A 39 -10.92 -22.40 21.72
C SER A 39 -12.33 -22.83 22.13
N ARG A 40 -12.82 -22.38 23.30
CA ARG A 40 -14.19 -22.65 23.77
C ARG A 40 -15.25 -22.06 22.85
N THR A 41 -15.03 -20.85 22.35
CA THR A 41 -15.94 -20.18 21.40
C THR A 41 -16.03 -20.95 20.09
N ILE A 42 -14.89 -21.34 19.53
CA ILE A 42 -14.83 -22.13 18.29
C ILE A 42 -15.49 -23.49 18.49
N GLU A 43 -15.20 -24.17 19.59
CA GLU A 43 -15.81 -25.46 19.90
C GLU A 43 -17.34 -25.37 20.03
N LEU A 44 -17.84 -24.32 20.71
CA LEU A 44 -19.27 -24.05 20.81
C LEU A 44 -19.89 -23.83 19.43
N LEU A 45 -19.29 -22.98 18.59
CA LEU A 45 -19.77 -22.68 17.25
C LEU A 45 -19.79 -23.94 16.38
N GLN A 46 -18.72 -24.74 16.41
CA GLN A 46 -18.65 -26.01 15.70
C GLN A 46 -19.72 -27.01 16.16
N HIS A 47 -20.05 -27.05 17.45
CA HIS A 47 -21.12 -27.88 17.96
C HIS A 47 -22.50 -27.38 17.54
N ILE A 48 -22.73 -26.07 17.58
CA ILE A 48 -23.98 -25.46 17.11
C ILE A 48 -24.17 -25.74 15.62
N THR A 49 -23.20 -25.42 14.77
CA THR A 49 -23.30 -25.61 13.31
C THR A 49 -23.36 -27.10 12.95
N GLY A 50 -22.56 -27.93 13.58
CA GLY A 50 -22.56 -29.38 13.37
C GLY A 50 -23.86 -30.05 13.81
N ASN A 51 -24.51 -29.60 14.89
CA ASN A 51 -25.83 -30.09 15.29
C ASN A 51 -26.91 -29.59 14.35
N LEU A 52 -26.90 -28.30 14.04
CA LEU A 52 -27.86 -27.66 13.13
C LEU A 52 -27.92 -28.39 11.78
N LEU A 53 -26.76 -28.68 11.19
CA LEU A 53 -26.67 -29.32 9.88
C LEU A 53 -26.99 -30.82 9.88
N ARG A 54 -27.01 -31.47 11.05
CA ARG A 54 -27.45 -32.86 11.20
C ARG A 54 -28.97 -33.01 11.24
N GLU A 55 -29.73 -31.92 11.42
CA GLU A 55 -31.19 -31.94 11.53
C GLU A 55 -31.91 -32.01 10.18
N TYR A 56 -31.54 -32.98 9.34
CA TYR A 56 -32.09 -33.19 7.98
C TYR A 56 -33.60 -33.45 7.95
N LYS A 57 -34.20 -33.79 9.10
CA LYS A 57 -35.64 -33.93 9.27
C LYS A 57 -36.35 -32.58 9.11
N TYR A 58 -35.78 -31.51 9.67
CA TYR A 58 -36.39 -30.19 9.74
C TYR A 58 -35.82 -29.22 8.71
N ILE A 59 -34.55 -29.38 8.33
CA ILE A 59 -33.85 -28.49 7.41
C ILE A 59 -33.78 -29.11 6.02
N GLY A 60 -34.16 -28.33 5.01
CA GLY A 60 -34.15 -28.74 3.61
C GLY A 60 -32.86 -28.35 2.89
N ARG A 61 -32.43 -27.10 3.07
CA ARG A 61 -31.19 -26.53 2.50
C ARG A 61 -30.62 -25.49 3.45
N SER A 62 -29.30 -25.36 3.44
CA SER A 62 -28.57 -24.33 4.18
C SER A 62 -27.56 -23.65 3.27
N LEU A 63 -27.42 -22.33 3.41
CA LEU A 63 -26.39 -21.53 2.77
C LEU A 63 -25.76 -20.65 3.85
N PHE A 64 -24.44 -20.69 3.91
CA PHE A 64 -23.62 -19.84 4.78
C PHE A 64 -22.69 -19.05 3.88
N ASN A 65 -22.50 -17.78 4.18
CA ASN A 65 -21.41 -17.01 3.59
C ASN A 65 -20.44 -16.56 4.69
N SER A 66 -19.26 -16.15 4.23
CA SER A 66 -18.21 -15.56 5.05
C SER A 66 -17.24 -14.87 4.12
N THR A 67 -16.52 -13.89 4.68
CA THR A 67 -15.46 -13.16 3.97
C THR A 67 -14.08 -13.78 4.22
N LEU A 68 -13.84 -14.27 5.44
CA LEU A 68 -12.58 -14.84 5.86
C LEU A 68 -12.52 -16.35 5.65
N THR A 69 -11.41 -16.87 5.11
CA THR A 69 -11.18 -18.33 5.00
C THR A 69 -11.10 -18.99 6.38
N PHE A 70 -10.70 -18.23 7.40
CA PHE A 70 -10.66 -18.65 8.81
C PHE A 70 -12.01 -19.14 9.35
N SER A 71 -13.12 -18.69 8.75
CA SER A 71 -14.49 -19.13 9.06
C SER A 71 -14.74 -20.61 8.83
N SER A 72 -13.97 -21.24 7.93
CA SER A 72 -14.05 -22.69 7.68
C SER A 72 -13.81 -23.50 8.96
N LEU A 73 -13.10 -22.95 9.94
CA LEU A 73 -12.92 -23.55 11.26
C LEU A 73 -14.24 -23.84 11.98
N ILE A 74 -15.25 -22.97 11.83
CA ILE A 74 -16.59 -23.15 12.40
C ILE A 74 -17.32 -24.34 11.77
N LEU A 75 -16.98 -24.67 10.52
CA LEU A 75 -17.65 -25.71 9.74
C LEU A 75 -16.93 -27.07 9.79
N GLN A 76 -15.75 -27.18 10.42
CA GLN A 76 -14.95 -28.42 10.43
C GLN A 76 -15.66 -29.63 11.06
N LYS A 77 -16.57 -29.42 12.02
CA LYS A 77 -17.38 -30.51 12.63
C LYS A 77 -18.70 -30.78 11.90
N ALA A 78 -18.97 -30.08 10.80
CA ALA A 78 -20.18 -30.27 10.01
C ALA A 78 -19.92 -31.20 8.82
N TYR A 79 -20.90 -32.05 8.51
CA TYR A 79 -20.84 -32.98 7.39
C TYR A 79 -21.80 -32.55 6.28
N GLY A 80 -21.50 -32.91 5.04
CA GLY A 80 -22.38 -32.64 3.89
C GLY A 80 -22.37 -31.18 3.40
N ILE A 81 -21.36 -30.39 3.77
CA ILE A 81 -21.16 -29.03 3.25
C ILE A 81 -20.29 -29.09 2.00
N SER A 82 -20.71 -28.39 0.95
CA SER A 82 -19.85 -28.06 -0.19
C SER A 82 -19.32 -26.65 -0.02
N HIS A 83 -17.99 -26.48 -0.07
CA HIS A 83 -17.34 -25.18 0.02
C HIS A 83 -17.19 -24.60 -1.38
N TYR A 84 -17.64 -23.36 -1.58
CA TYR A 84 -17.58 -22.64 -2.84
C TYR A 84 -16.81 -21.34 -2.65
N PRO A 85 -15.47 -21.35 -2.80
CA PRO A 85 -14.70 -20.12 -2.76
C PRO A 85 -15.13 -19.21 -3.91
N PHE A 86 -15.47 -17.95 -3.61
CA PHE A 86 -15.88 -16.99 -4.64
C PHE A 86 -14.76 -16.68 -5.64
N LEU A 87 -13.50 -16.78 -5.20
CA LEU A 87 -12.30 -16.59 -6.02
C LEU A 87 -11.94 -17.83 -6.85
N ASP A 88 -12.71 -18.92 -6.76
CA ASP A 88 -12.48 -20.11 -7.59
C ASP A 88 -12.91 -19.84 -9.05
N GLU A 89 -12.06 -20.28 -9.98
CA GLU A 89 -11.98 -19.80 -11.37
C GLU A 89 -13.17 -20.22 -12.27
N CYS A 90 -14.14 -20.91 -11.70
CA CYS A 90 -15.09 -21.70 -12.49
C CYS A 90 -16.53 -21.17 -12.47
N MET A 91 -16.95 -20.35 -11.49
CA MET A 91 -18.40 -20.14 -11.33
C MET A 91 -18.85 -18.73 -10.91
N TYR A 92 -18.29 -18.18 -9.84
CA TYR A 92 -18.81 -16.98 -9.19
C TYR A 92 -18.10 -15.64 -9.44
N PRO A 93 -16.87 -15.57 -9.99
CA PRO A 93 -16.15 -14.30 -10.16
C PRO A 93 -16.96 -13.13 -10.73
N LYS A 94 -17.78 -13.35 -11.75
CA LYS A 94 -18.59 -12.30 -12.41
C LYS A 94 -19.64 -11.62 -11.53
N PHE A 95 -19.93 -12.12 -10.33
CA PHE A 95 -20.96 -11.56 -9.45
C PHE A 95 -20.40 -10.66 -8.35
N TYR A 96 -19.07 -10.51 -8.23
CA TYR A 96 -18.43 -9.85 -7.08
C TYR A 96 -18.03 -8.39 -7.31
N GLY A 97 -18.08 -7.92 -8.55
CA GLY A 97 -17.76 -6.54 -8.90
C GLY A 97 -18.48 -6.12 -10.17
N PHE A 98 -18.25 -4.89 -10.60
CA PHE A 98 -18.80 -4.43 -11.86
C PHE A 98 -17.84 -4.72 -13.00
N GLU A 99 -18.37 -5.17 -14.13
CA GLU A 99 -17.65 -5.21 -15.38
C GLU A 99 -17.54 -3.81 -15.99
N LYS A 100 -16.55 -3.64 -16.88
CA LYS A 100 -16.33 -2.37 -17.58
C LYS A 100 -17.60 -1.81 -18.25
N ALA A 101 -18.43 -2.67 -18.83
CA ALA A 101 -19.66 -2.25 -19.50
C ALA A 101 -20.69 -1.71 -18.49
N GLU A 102 -20.84 -2.36 -17.34
CA GLU A 102 -21.73 -1.93 -16.27
C GLU A 102 -21.29 -0.59 -15.67
N VAL A 103 -19.98 -0.43 -15.40
CA VAL A 103 -19.43 0.84 -14.91
C VAL A 103 -19.69 1.98 -15.90
N LYS A 104 -19.43 1.77 -17.19
CA LYS A 104 -19.70 2.79 -18.23
C LYS A 104 -21.18 3.16 -18.27
N TYR A 105 -22.06 2.17 -18.25
CA TYR A 105 -23.49 2.38 -18.24
C TYR A 105 -23.94 3.20 -17.01
N LEU A 106 -23.45 2.85 -15.82
CA LEU A 106 -23.77 3.58 -14.59
C LEU A 106 -23.27 5.04 -14.64
N LEU A 107 -22.04 5.27 -15.11
CA LEU A 107 -21.48 6.61 -15.27
C LEU A 107 -22.24 7.44 -16.30
N GLU A 108 -22.63 6.84 -17.43
CA GLU A 108 -23.45 7.51 -18.45
C GLU A 108 -24.81 7.93 -17.88
N LYS A 109 -25.46 7.04 -17.10
CA LYS A 109 -26.72 7.37 -16.42
C LYS A 109 -26.56 8.46 -15.35
N ALA A 110 -25.38 8.58 -14.76
CA ALA A 110 -25.06 9.64 -13.81
C ALA A 110 -24.55 10.93 -14.48
N GLY A 111 -24.38 10.96 -15.81
CA GLY A 111 -23.83 12.11 -16.55
C GLY A 111 -22.35 12.38 -16.23
N ARG A 112 -21.56 11.33 -16.01
CA ARG A 112 -20.16 11.36 -15.54
C ARG A 112 -19.24 10.42 -16.34
N LEU A 113 -19.55 10.21 -17.62
CA LEU A 113 -18.80 9.24 -18.45
C LEU A 113 -17.35 9.69 -18.69
N GLU A 114 -17.11 10.99 -18.66
CA GLU A 114 -15.79 11.63 -18.73
C GLU A 114 -14.82 11.13 -17.64
N ASP A 115 -15.34 10.76 -16.47
CA ASP A 115 -14.54 10.30 -15.32
C ASP A 115 -14.09 8.83 -15.46
N PHE A 116 -14.52 8.12 -16.51
CA PHE A 116 -14.29 6.69 -16.67
C PHE A 116 -12.80 6.30 -16.64
N ASN A 117 -11.91 7.14 -17.19
CA ASN A 117 -10.48 6.86 -17.16
C ASN A 117 -9.92 6.90 -15.73
N GLU A 118 -10.35 7.87 -14.93
CA GLU A 118 -9.92 7.98 -13.54
C GLU A 118 -10.52 6.87 -12.67
N ILE A 119 -11.80 6.54 -12.88
CA ILE A 119 -12.46 5.36 -12.30
C ILE A 119 -11.67 4.08 -12.59
N LYS A 120 -11.20 3.91 -13.83
CA LYS A 120 -10.40 2.75 -14.24
C LYS A 120 -9.07 2.69 -13.52
N GLU A 121 -8.37 3.79 -13.35
CA GLU A 121 -7.11 3.80 -12.60
C GLU A 121 -7.31 3.53 -11.10
N LYS A 122 -8.39 4.06 -10.52
CA LYS A 122 -8.64 4.02 -9.07
C LYS A 122 -9.34 2.75 -8.60
N TYR A 123 -10.28 2.19 -9.35
CA TYR A 123 -11.21 1.17 -8.83
C TYR A 123 -11.25 -0.14 -9.61
N ASN A 124 -10.56 -0.25 -10.75
CA ASN A 124 -10.36 -1.53 -11.46
C ASN A 124 -9.29 -2.41 -10.75
N GLY A 125 -8.82 -3.46 -11.39
CA GLY A 125 -7.61 -4.19 -11.01
C GLY A 125 -7.86 -5.59 -10.50
N TYR A 126 -9.11 -5.93 -10.18
CA TYR A 126 -9.50 -7.25 -9.70
C TYR A 126 -9.67 -8.19 -10.88
N ASN A 127 -8.58 -8.87 -11.21
CA ASN A 127 -8.54 -9.79 -12.34
C ASN A 127 -8.86 -11.18 -11.83
N MET A 128 -9.94 -11.76 -12.33
CA MET A 128 -10.33 -13.13 -12.00
C MET A 128 -10.36 -13.97 -13.27
N ILE A 129 -10.36 -15.29 -13.11
CA ILE A 129 -10.56 -16.23 -14.21
C ILE A 129 -11.99 -16.76 -14.12
N LEU A 130 -12.70 -16.77 -15.24
CA LEU A 130 -14.01 -17.39 -15.39
C LEU A 130 -13.99 -18.28 -16.63
N GLY A 131 -14.07 -19.59 -16.43
CA GLY A 131 -14.09 -20.55 -17.55
C GLY A 131 -12.85 -20.45 -18.45
N GLY A 132 -11.68 -20.23 -17.85
CA GLY A 132 -10.40 -20.04 -18.56
C GLY A 132 -10.20 -18.66 -19.20
N SER A 133 -11.19 -17.76 -19.09
CA SER A 133 -11.09 -16.39 -19.60
C SER A 133 -10.88 -15.41 -18.46
N ARG A 134 -9.97 -14.44 -18.67
CA ARG A 134 -9.76 -13.37 -17.69
C ARG A 134 -10.90 -12.36 -17.75
N ILE A 135 -11.45 -12.04 -16.58
CA ILE A 135 -12.41 -10.95 -16.38
C ILE A 135 -11.77 -9.84 -15.55
N GLU A 136 -12.06 -8.59 -15.90
CA GLU A 136 -11.59 -7.40 -15.18
C GLU A 136 -12.76 -6.79 -14.42
N LEU A 137 -12.65 -6.75 -13.09
CA LEU A 137 -13.71 -6.27 -12.21
C LEU A 137 -13.30 -4.99 -11.49
N TYR A 138 -14.30 -4.15 -11.29
CA TYR A 138 -14.22 -2.91 -10.51
C TYR A 138 -14.81 -3.15 -9.13
N ASN A 139 -14.20 -2.54 -8.11
CA ASN A 139 -14.72 -2.58 -6.74
C ASN A 139 -16.11 -1.94 -6.68
N SER A 140 -17.13 -2.75 -6.42
CA SER A 140 -18.53 -2.31 -6.44
C SER A 140 -18.82 -1.23 -5.40
N TRP A 141 -18.28 -1.37 -4.18
CA TRP A 141 -18.45 -0.39 -3.12
C TRP A 141 -17.88 0.98 -3.49
N ALA A 142 -16.68 1.01 -4.07
CA ALA A 142 -16.04 2.25 -4.48
C ALA A 142 -16.80 2.94 -5.63
N ILE A 143 -17.25 2.17 -6.62
CA ILE A 143 -18.09 2.68 -7.71
C ILE A 143 -19.39 3.26 -7.18
N MET A 144 -20.08 2.56 -6.27
CA MET A 144 -21.34 3.05 -5.71
C MET A 144 -21.16 4.33 -4.89
N ASN A 145 -20.09 4.42 -4.09
CA ASN A 145 -19.82 5.64 -3.33
C ASN A 145 -19.40 6.81 -4.22
N TYR A 146 -18.61 6.55 -5.27
CA TYR A 146 -18.32 7.56 -6.28
C TYR A 146 -19.60 8.10 -6.94
N LEU A 147 -20.48 7.21 -7.40
CA LEU A 147 -21.74 7.61 -8.04
C LEU A 147 -22.65 8.41 -7.09
N LYS A 148 -22.62 8.08 -5.79
CA LYS A 148 -23.40 8.77 -4.76
C LYS A 148 -22.84 10.16 -4.41
N THR A 149 -21.52 10.30 -4.33
CA THR A 149 -20.86 11.50 -3.78
C THR A 149 -20.23 12.39 -4.84
N GLY A 150 -19.85 11.83 -5.99
CA GLY A 150 -19.04 12.48 -7.02
C GLY A 150 -17.57 12.64 -6.65
N ASN A 151 -17.13 12.07 -5.53
CA ASN A 151 -15.77 12.23 -5.02
C ASN A 151 -14.96 10.96 -5.20
N PHE A 152 -13.68 11.11 -5.53
CA PHE A 152 -12.74 10.00 -5.48
C PHE A 152 -12.14 9.88 -4.09
N ASP A 153 -12.31 8.72 -3.47
CA ASP A 153 -11.82 8.45 -2.11
C ASP A 153 -11.33 7.00 -1.94
N VAL A 154 -10.66 6.75 -0.81
CA VAL A 154 -10.31 5.42 -0.28
C VAL A 154 -11.51 4.88 0.50
N TYR A 155 -12.34 4.08 -0.16
CA TYR A 155 -13.55 3.52 0.45
C TYR A 155 -13.31 2.23 1.26
N TRP A 156 -12.21 2.17 2.02
CA TRP A 156 -11.94 1.08 2.96
C TRP A 156 -12.29 1.49 4.39
N PRO A 157 -12.73 0.56 5.26
CA PRO A 157 -12.99 0.86 6.66
C PRO A 157 -11.73 1.40 7.37
N ALA A 158 -11.88 2.53 8.08
CA ALA A 158 -10.80 3.13 8.87
C ALA A 158 -10.16 2.13 9.84
N SER A 159 -10.96 1.25 10.43
CA SER A 159 -10.48 0.20 11.35
C SER A 159 -9.51 -0.80 10.74
N ILE A 160 -9.45 -0.94 9.41
CA ILE A 160 -8.46 -1.77 8.72
C ILE A 160 -7.23 -0.93 8.37
N LEU A 161 -7.44 0.32 7.92
CA LEU A 161 -6.35 1.26 7.65
C LEU A 161 -5.48 1.49 8.90
N ASP A 162 -6.10 1.63 10.07
CA ASP A 162 -5.40 1.78 11.34
C ASP A 162 -4.54 0.55 11.68
N LYS A 163 -5.02 -0.66 11.38
CA LYS A 163 -4.26 -1.91 11.57
C LYS A 163 -3.07 -1.98 10.62
N ILE A 164 -3.25 -1.56 9.36
CA ILE A 164 -2.14 -1.44 8.42
C ILE A 164 -1.09 -0.50 9.00
N LYS A 165 -1.47 0.71 9.45
CA LYS A 165 -0.54 1.68 10.06
C LYS A 165 0.22 1.10 11.26
N GLN A 166 -0.44 0.31 12.10
CA GLN A 166 0.19 -0.27 13.30
C GLN A 166 1.19 -1.38 12.98
N THR A 167 0.93 -2.17 11.94
CA THR A 167 1.60 -3.43 11.64
C THR A 167 2.60 -3.34 10.47
N ILE A 168 2.47 -2.34 9.59
CA ILE A 168 3.27 -2.27 8.34
C ILE A 168 4.78 -2.13 8.56
N ASP A 169 5.20 -1.63 9.73
CA ASP A 169 6.59 -1.44 10.12
C ASP A 169 7.23 -2.68 10.71
N ASP A 170 6.52 -3.80 10.71
CA ASP A 170 7.08 -5.07 11.10
C ASP A 170 8.15 -5.55 10.08
N ALA A 171 9.21 -6.16 10.61
CA ALA A 171 10.40 -6.55 9.85
C ALA A 171 10.12 -7.61 8.77
N GLU A 172 9.12 -8.49 8.96
CA GLU A 172 8.73 -9.48 7.96
C GLU A 172 7.61 -8.97 7.05
N ILE A 173 6.76 -8.05 7.51
CA ILE A 173 5.61 -7.54 6.75
C ILE A 173 6.02 -6.44 5.77
N ARG A 174 6.81 -5.44 6.21
CA ARG A 174 7.19 -4.29 5.36
C ARG A 174 7.82 -4.72 4.03
N PRO A 175 8.75 -5.70 3.98
CA PRO A 175 9.36 -6.14 2.73
C PRO A 175 8.34 -6.78 1.77
N LEU A 176 7.33 -7.49 2.28
CA LEU A 176 6.30 -8.11 1.45
C LEU A 176 5.41 -7.04 0.80
N ILE A 177 4.96 -6.05 1.58
CA ILE A 177 4.18 -4.92 1.03
C ILE A 177 5.00 -4.14 0.00
N THR A 178 6.25 -3.79 0.34
CA THR A 178 7.15 -3.04 -0.55
C THR A 178 7.40 -3.77 -1.88
N ARG A 179 7.52 -5.10 -1.84
CA ARG A 179 7.62 -5.94 -3.04
C ARG A 179 6.39 -5.81 -3.92
N THR A 180 5.18 -5.85 -3.34
CA THR A 180 3.93 -5.67 -4.12
C THR A 180 3.82 -4.29 -4.77
N MET A 181 4.33 -3.24 -4.10
CA MET A 181 4.38 -1.87 -4.62
C MET A 181 5.35 -1.70 -5.79
N SER A 182 6.41 -2.49 -5.83
CA SER A 182 7.39 -2.49 -6.92
C SER A 182 6.88 -3.19 -8.20
N ASN A 183 5.56 -3.42 -8.30
CA ASN A 183 4.87 -4.17 -9.36
C ASN A 183 5.36 -5.64 -9.52
N GLN A 184 6.04 -6.15 -8.50
CA GLN A 184 6.44 -7.56 -8.40
C GLN A 184 5.32 -8.33 -7.67
N SER A 185 5.15 -9.61 -8.02
CA SER A 185 4.28 -10.49 -7.25
C SER A 185 4.94 -10.83 -5.91
N CYS A 186 4.14 -10.83 -4.85
CA CYS A 186 4.52 -11.39 -3.56
C CYS A 186 3.82 -12.75 -3.39
N GLU A 187 4.59 -13.82 -3.25
CA GLU A 187 4.04 -15.15 -3.00
C GLU A 187 3.95 -15.41 -1.50
N ILE A 188 2.79 -15.93 -1.07
CA ILE A 188 2.56 -16.33 0.32
C ILE A 188 1.96 -17.74 0.36
N ASN A 189 2.21 -18.45 1.45
CA ASN A 189 1.54 -19.72 1.73
C ASN A 189 0.10 -19.44 2.17
N TYR A 190 -0.86 -20.00 1.43
CA TYR A 190 -2.29 -19.84 1.70
C TYR A 190 -2.78 -20.85 2.74
N CYS A 191 -3.41 -20.34 3.79
CA CYS A 191 -4.00 -21.15 4.85
C CYS A 191 -5.42 -21.59 4.47
N CYS A 192 -5.52 -22.76 3.85
CA CYS A 192 -6.82 -23.35 3.49
C CYS A 192 -7.54 -24.01 4.69
N PHE A 193 -6.78 -24.44 5.70
CA PHE A 193 -7.27 -25.23 6.82
C PHE A 193 -6.82 -24.61 8.15
N PRO A 194 -7.48 -23.52 8.58
CA PRO A 194 -7.13 -22.78 9.77
C PRO A 194 -7.31 -23.61 11.04
N LYS A 195 -6.52 -23.29 12.07
CA LYS A 195 -6.63 -23.77 13.45
C LYS A 195 -6.86 -22.59 14.39
N THR A 196 -7.28 -22.86 15.62
CA THR A 196 -7.43 -21.83 16.66
C THR A 196 -6.11 -21.08 16.94
N SER A 197 -4.97 -21.76 16.84
CA SER A 197 -3.63 -21.14 16.96
C SER A 197 -3.35 -20.09 15.88
N ASP A 198 -3.95 -20.23 14.71
CA ASP A 198 -3.72 -19.33 13.58
C ASP A 198 -4.52 -18.04 13.78
N ILE A 199 -5.73 -18.13 14.36
CA ILE A 199 -6.51 -16.97 14.81
C ILE A 199 -5.76 -16.23 15.92
N GLU A 200 -5.13 -16.96 16.85
CA GLU A 200 -4.30 -16.35 17.88
C GLU A 200 -3.09 -15.64 17.26
N THR A 201 -2.42 -16.25 16.30
CA THR A 201 -1.30 -15.63 15.58
C THR A 201 -1.75 -14.35 14.88
N LEU A 202 -2.84 -14.39 14.13
CA LEU A 202 -3.37 -13.21 13.43
C LEU A 202 -3.81 -12.10 14.42
N SER A 203 -4.39 -12.47 15.55
CA SER A 203 -4.76 -11.54 16.62
C SER A 203 -3.55 -10.90 17.29
N LYS A 204 -2.48 -11.65 17.54
CA LYS A 204 -1.22 -11.11 18.07
C LYS A 204 -0.58 -10.11 17.09
N VAL A 205 -0.58 -10.42 15.80
CA VAL A 205 -0.06 -9.51 14.76
C VAL A 205 -0.88 -8.23 14.66
N LEU A 206 -2.20 -8.35 14.66
CA LEU A 206 -3.10 -7.20 14.46
C LEU A 206 -3.30 -6.35 15.71
N CYS A 207 -3.11 -6.91 16.92
CA CYS A 207 -3.43 -6.21 18.17
C CYS A 207 -2.26 -6.07 19.15
N ARG A 208 -1.15 -6.80 18.98
CA ARG A 208 -0.06 -6.84 20.00
C ARG A 208 1.33 -6.51 19.46
N ASN A 209 1.58 -6.60 18.16
CA ASN A 209 2.95 -6.59 17.60
C ASN A 209 3.88 -7.59 18.32
N GLU A 210 3.30 -8.66 18.88
CA GLU A 210 4.02 -9.74 19.56
C GLU A 210 4.08 -10.94 18.63
N VAL A 211 5.27 -11.46 18.38
CA VAL A 211 5.50 -12.44 17.32
C VAL A 211 6.38 -13.57 17.84
N ASP A 212 5.85 -14.81 17.80
CA ASP A 212 6.58 -16.02 18.25
C ASP A 212 6.92 -16.98 17.09
N ASN A 213 6.35 -16.81 15.90
CA ASN A 213 6.43 -17.75 14.77
C ASN A 213 6.91 -17.05 13.50
N HIS A 214 7.42 -17.78 12.51
CA HIS A 214 7.92 -17.23 11.22
C HIS A 214 6.86 -17.19 10.09
N HIS A 215 5.55 -17.34 10.39
CA HIS A 215 4.50 -17.55 9.35
C HIS A 215 3.28 -16.60 9.37
N TYR A 216 2.93 -16.01 10.51
CA TYR A 216 3.16 -14.58 10.55
C TYR A 216 2.60 -13.63 9.50
N ALA A 217 3.57 -12.98 8.86
CA ALA A 217 3.40 -12.06 7.77
C ALA A 217 2.55 -12.66 6.64
N GLY A 218 2.69 -13.97 6.37
CA GLY A 218 1.83 -14.68 5.42
C GLY A 218 0.35 -14.63 5.78
N PHE A 219 -0.01 -14.86 7.05
CA PHE A 219 -1.40 -14.74 7.51
C PHE A 219 -1.91 -13.30 7.43
N PHE A 220 -1.08 -12.31 7.76
CA PHE A 220 -1.45 -10.90 7.63
C PHE A 220 -1.69 -10.52 6.16
N MET A 221 -0.81 -10.94 5.26
CA MET A 221 -0.97 -10.72 3.81
C MET A 221 -2.22 -11.43 3.25
N GLN A 222 -2.52 -12.65 3.72
CA GLN A 222 -3.77 -13.35 3.37
C GLN A 222 -4.98 -12.57 3.89
N PHE A 223 -4.96 -12.11 5.14
CA PHE A 223 -6.03 -11.30 5.70
C PHE A 223 -6.29 -10.05 4.86
N LEU A 224 -5.24 -9.29 4.50
CA LEU A 224 -5.38 -8.12 3.62
C LEU A 224 -5.92 -8.46 2.22
N ASN A 225 -5.57 -9.63 1.67
CA ASN A 225 -6.15 -10.11 0.42
C ASN A 225 -7.66 -10.36 0.56
N GLU A 226 -8.09 -10.99 1.65
CA GLU A 226 -9.51 -11.22 1.96
C GLU A 226 -10.26 -9.91 2.25
N GLN A 227 -9.55 -8.85 2.69
CA GLN A 227 -10.08 -7.48 2.80
C GLN A 227 -10.04 -6.69 1.47
N GLY A 228 -9.60 -7.30 0.36
CA GLY A 228 -9.63 -6.69 -0.98
C GLY A 228 -8.48 -5.73 -1.30
N PHE A 229 -7.39 -5.71 -0.52
CA PHE A 229 -6.21 -4.88 -0.83
C PHE A 229 -5.34 -5.46 -1.95
N PHE A 230 -5.49 -6.74 -2.26
CA PHE A 230 -4.70 -7.38 -3.29
C PHE A 230 -5.59 -7.99 -4.35
N ARG A 231 -5.07 -8.04 -5.58
CA ARG A 231 -5.49 -9.05 -6.55
C ARG A 231 -4.62 -10.28 -6.33
N SER A 232 -5.25 -11.45 -6.32
CA SER A 232 -4.57 -12.73 -6.16
C SER A 232 -4.72 -13.60 -7.39
N THR A 233 -3.65 -14.28 -7.79
CA THR A 233 -3.71 -15.42 -8.70
C THR A 233 -3.20 -16.66 -7.97
N HIS A 234 -3.92 -17.77 -8.08
CA HIS A 234 -3.48 -19.05 -7.54
C HIS A 234 -2.53 -19.72 -8.54
N SER A 235 -1.28 -19.95 -8.15
CA SER A 235 -0.37 -20.79 -8.95
C SER A 235 -0.60 -22.27 -8.62
N TYR A 236 -0.79 -22.58 -7.33
CA TYR A 236 -1.07 -23.89 -6.77
C TYR A 236 -2.07 -23.72 -5.60
N ARG A 237 -2.87 -24.73 -5.25
CA ARG A 237 -3.92 -24.64 -4.19
C ARG A 237 -3.45 -24.07 -2.85
N THR A 238 -2.14 -24.02 -2.59
CA THR A 238 -1.52 -23.60 -1.33
C THR A 238 -0.66 -22.34 -1.45
N VAL A 239 -0.54 -21.73 -2.64
CA VAL A 239 0.28 -20.51 -2.84
C VAL A 239 -0.54 -19.43 -3.51
N LEU A 240 -0.62 -18.28 -2.86
CA LEU A 240 -1.23 -17.06 -3.39
C LEU A 240 -0.15 -16.13 -3.91
N SER A 241 -0.29 -15.68 -5.17
CA SER A 241 0.51 -14.61 -5.74
C SER A 241 -0.25 -13.30 -5.65
N LEU A 242 0.22 -12.38 -4.83
CA LEU A 242 -0.43 -11.10 -4.51
C LEU A 242 0.19 -9.94 -5.30
N LYS A 243 -0.65 -9.05 -5.80
CA LYS A 243 -0.26 -7.77 -6.42
C LYS A 243 -1.23 -6.66 -6.04
N ILE A 244 -0.76 -5.42 -6.09
CA ILE A 244 -1.63 -4.25 -5.96
C ILE A 244 -2.60 -4.21 -7.17
N PRO A 245 -3.92 -4.05 -6.94
CA PRO A 245 -4.90 -4.05 -8.01
C PRO A 245 -4.94 -2.71 -8.75
N ASN A 246 -4.89 -1.59 -8.03
CA ASN A 246 -5.16 -0.25 -8.57
C ASN A 246 -4.43 0.86 -7.81
N ARG A 247 -4.60 2.08 -8.32
CA ARG A 247 -3.97 3.29 -7.77
C ARG A 247 -4.46 3.64 -6.38
N THR A 248 -5.73 3.36 -6.04
CA THR A 248 -6.29 3.66 -4.71
C THR A 248 -5.62 2.81 -3.63
N VAL A 249 -5.45 1.52 -3.88
CA VAL A 249 -4.73 0.66 -2.92
C VAL A 249 -3.23 1.01 -2.87
N TYR A 250 -2.63 1.36 -4.02
CA TYR A 250 -1.26 1.86 -4.03
C TYR A 250 -1.08 3.08 -3.12
N SER A 251 -1.96 4.09 -3.25
CA SER A 251 -1.86 5.30 -2.44
C SER A 251 -2.04 5.05 -0.96
N VAL A 252 -2.86 4.07 -0.55
CA VAL A 252 -2.97 3.68 0.87
C VAL A 252 -1.63 3.20 1.40
N PHE A 253 -0.96 2.27 0.72
CA PHE A 253 0.33 1.77 1.20
C PHE A 253 1.43 2.82 1.09
N ASP A 254 1.41 3.63 0.03
CA ASP A 254 2.37 4.72 -0.18
C ASP A 254 2.29 5.78 0.93
N GLU A 255 1.07 6.22 1.29
CA GLU A 255 0.84 7.16 2.37
C GLU A 255 1.33 6.61 3.72
N VAL A 256 1.04 5.34 4.00
CA VAL A 256 1.42 4.73 5.27
C VAL A 256 2.95 4.51 5.35
N LEU A 257 3.56 3.90 4.32
CA LEU A 257 5.00 3.62 4.29
C LEU A 257 5.86 4.87 4.18
N GLY A 258 5.33 5.89 3.50
CA GLY A 258 5.91 7.21 3.34
C GLY A 258 5.58 8.15 4.48
N SER A 259 4.98 7.70 5.59
CA SER A 259 4.84 8.55 6.77
C SER A 259 6.15 8.60 7.56
N ILE A 260 6.49 9.78 8.09
CA ILE A 260 7.69 9.98 8.92
C ILE A 260 7.70 8.99 10.10
N ASP A 261 6.56 8.80 10.75
CA ASP A 261 6.41 7.89 11.89
C ASP A 261 6.73 6.44 11.52
N SER A 262 6.24 5.98 10.37
CA SER A 262 6.48 4.62 9.86
C SER A 262 7.97 4.39 9.56
N ILE A 263 8.60 5.36 8.90
CA ILE A 263 10.03 5.30 8.58
C ILE A 263 10.88 5.31 9.85
N ASN A 264 10.55 6.16 10.82
CA ASN A 264 11.24 6.23 12.11
C ASN A 264 11.18 4.90 12.85
N LYS A 265 9.98 4.32 12.93
CA LYS A 265 9.75 3.05 13.61
C LYS A 265 10.49 1.91 12.95
N TYR A 266 10.49 1.84 11.61
CA TYR A 266 11.12 0.74 10.89
C TYR A 266 12.65 0.80 10.93
N TYR A 267 13.25 1.98 10.76
CA TYR A 267 14.71 2.15 10.73
C TYR A 267 15.33 2.50 12.08
N ASN A 268 14.51 2.58 13.13
CA ASN A 268 14.93 2.89 14.51
C ASN A 268 15.77 4.19 14.60
N HIS A 269 15.37 5.21 13.83
CA HIS A 269 16.00 6.52 13.91
C HIS A 269 15.58 7.24 15.20
N SER A 270 16.50 8.00 15.80
CA SER A 270 16.11 8.90 16.89
C SER A 270 15.27 10.05 16.33
N THR A 271 14.23 10.44 17.06
CA THR A 271 13.41 11.62 16.74
C THR A 271 14.29 12.86 16.51
N GLU A 272 15.41 12.97 17.26
CA GLU A 272 16.40 14.04 17.14
C GLU A 272 17.04 14.15 15.75
N LEU A 273 17.31 13.04 15.03
CA LEU A 273 17.88 13.10 13.68
C LEU A 273 16.89 13.66 12.67
N ILE A 274 15.62 13.33 12.83
CA ILE A 274 14.53 13.80 11.97
C ILE A 274 14.18 15.25 12.28
N ASP A 275 14.19 15.64 13.56
CA ASP A 275 14.03 17.02 13.96
C ASP A 275 15.14 17.88 13.37
N LYS A 276 16.40 17.41 13.42
CA LYS A 276 17.52 18.10 12.75
C LYS A 276 17.35 18.21 11.24
N LEU A 277 16.89 17.15 10.57
CA LEU A 277 16.55 17.20 9.15
C LEU A 277 15.47 18.26 8.90
N THR A 278 14.42 18.25 9.71
CA THR A 278 13.29 19.18 9.64
C THR A 278 13.74 20.62 9.80
N ASP A 279 14.49 20.91 10.86
CA ASP A 279 15.00 22.25 11.18
C ASP A 279 15.92 22.75 10.06
N SER A 280 16.79 21.90 9.52
CA SER A 280 17.70 22.29 8.43
C SER A 280 16.99 22.64 7.12
N PHE A 281 15.86 22.00 6.81
CA PHE A 281 15.02 22.39 5.68
C PHE A 281 14.34 23.75 5.91
N GLU A 282 13.81 23.99 7.12
CA GLU A 282 13.19 25.27 7.47
C GLU A 282 14.21 26.42 7.48
N ASP A 283 15.41 26.16 7.98
CA ASP A 283 16.52 27.12 7.95
C ASP A 283 16.98 27.40 6.52
N LEU A 284 17.05 26.38 5.66
CA LEU A 284 17.39 26.58 4.25
C LEU A 284 16.33 27.40 3.53
N ALA A 285 15.05 27.16 3.81
CA ALA A 285 13.94 27.94 3.29
C ALA A 285 14.03 29.43 3.69
N ARG A 286 14.42 29.70 4.94
CA ARG A 286 14.49 31.05 5.53
C ARG A 286 15.77 31.80 5.18
N LEU A 287 16.92 31.19 5.37
CA LEU A 287 18.24 31.84 5.33
C LEU A 287 18.83 31.90 3.92
N ARG A 288 18.55 30.88 3.08
CA ARG A 288 19.06 30.77 1.70
C ARG A 288 20.57 31.07 1.59
N ASN A 289 21.38 30.53 2.50
CA ASN A 289 22.84 30.67 2.51
C ASN A 289 23.54 29.30 2.44
N GLU A 290 24.85 29.30 2.14
CA GLU A 290 25.65 28.06 2.00
C GLU A 290 25.70 27.24 3.31
N GLU A 291 25.70 27.91 4.46
CA GLU A 291 25.69 27.25 5.78
C GLU A 291 24.43 26.39 5.97
N ALA A 292 23.25 26.88 5.59
CA ALA A 292 22.02 26.12 5.67
C ALA A 292 22.00 24.93 4.69
N VAL A 293 22.63 25.07 3.52
CA VAL A 293 22.80 23.94 2.57
C VAL A 293 23.72 22.87 3.18
N HIS A 294 24.80 23.29 3.82
CA HIS A 294 25.71 22.37 4.49
C HIS A 294 25.02 21.65 5.66
N ALA A 295 24.28 22.37 6.50
CA ALA A 295 23.50 21.79 7.59
C ALA A 295 22.45 20.78 7.09
N LEU A 296 21.75 21.09 6.00
CA LEU A 296 20.85 20.14 5.36
C LEU A 296 21.59 18.90 4.86
N ALA A 297 22.70 19.08 4.15
CA ALA A 297 23.49 17.97 3.65
C ALA A 297 24.02 17.08 4.80
N GLU A 298 24.47 17.67 5.91
CA GLU A 298 24.90 16.92 7.08
C GLU A 298 23.77 16.13 7.74
N SER A 299 22.57 16.71 7.83
CA SER A 299 21.40 16.02 8.41
C SER A 299 20.95 14.84 7.54
N ILE A 300 20.96 15.00 6.22
CA ILE A 300 20.68 13.92 5.26
C ILE A 300 21.71 12.81 5.41
N VAL A 301 23.00 13.14 5.51
CA VAL A 301 24.03 12.10 5.67
C VAL A 301 24.00 11.49 7.08
N ALA A 302 23.50 12.19 8.11
CA ALA A 302 23.34 11.63 9.44
C ALA A 302 22.22 10.57 9.52
N LEU A 303 21.23 10.64 8.62
CA LEU A 303 20.19 9.61 8.48
C LEU A 303 20.72 8.34 7.81
N SER A 304 21.76 8.45 6.98
CA SER A 304 22.46 7.28 6.47
C SER A 304 23.40 6.74 7.53
N GLY A 305 23.24 5.45 7.87
CA GLY A 305 24.14 4.75 8.78
C GLY A 305 25.60 4.69 8.28
N SER A 306 26.40 3.84 8.91
CA SER A 306 27.85 3.76 8.63
C SER A 306 28.23 3.17 7.27
N GLU A 307 27.30 2.53 6.53
CA GLU A 307 27.59 1.88 5.24
C GLU A 307 26.52 2.12 4.17
N ARG A 308 26.96 2.21 2.90
CA ARG A 308 26.10 2.31 1.73
C ARG A 308 25.66 0.93 1.25
N THR A 309 24.45 0.53 1.61
CA THR A 309 23.67 -0.53 0.97
C THR A 309 22.70 0.07 -0.07
N LEU A 310 22.13 -0.76 -0.94
CA LEU A 310 21.03 -0.31 -1.81
C LEU A 310 19.81 0.13 -0.99
N GLU A 311 19.65 -0.46 0.20
CA GLU A 311 18.59 -0.19 1.17
C GLU A 311 18.75 1.20 1.81
N THR A 312 19.95 1.58 2.26
CA THR A 312 20.23 2.92 2.82
C THR A 312 19.99 4.07 1.83
N LYS A 313 20.12 3.82 0.53
CA LYS A 313 19.72 4.82 -0.48
C LYS A 313 18.21 5.00 -0.54
N TYR A 314 17.45 3.91 -0.52
CA TYR A 314 15.98 3.98 -0.54
C TYR A 314 15.42 4.50 0.78
N GLU A 315 16.09 4.23 1.89
CA GLU A 315 15.83 4.80 3.22
C GLU A 315 15.86 6.32 3.18
N LEU A 316 17.01 6.90 2.85
CA LEU A 316 17.19 8.35 2.75
C LEU A 316 16.17 8.99 1.82
N GLN A 317 15.94 8.37 0.66
CA GLN A 317 14.98 8.86 -0.30
C GLN A 317 13.55 8.83 0.24
N SER A 318 13.18 7.79 1.00
CA SER A 318 11.85 7.66 1.58
C SER A 318 11.64 8.65 2.72
N VAL A 319 12.63 8.86 3.59
CA VAL A 319 12.57 9.87 4.69
C VAL A 319 12.35 11.26 4.11
N LEU A 320 13.10 11.58 3.05
CA LEU A 320 12.99 12.87 2.36
C LEU A 320 11.64 13.02 1.67
N ASP A 321 11.20 12.04 0.89
CA ASP A 321 9.88 12.06 0.24
C ASP A 321 8.77 12.26 1.29
N ALA A 322 8.81 11.50 2.40
CA ALA A 322 7.86 11.57 3.51
C ALA A 322 7.72 12.97 4.13
N TYR A 323 8.87 13.57 4.48
CA TYR A 323 8.91 14.91 5.04
C TYR A 323 8.34 15.95 4.07
N MET A 324 8.74 15.87 2.80
CA MET A 324 8.30 16.82 1.78
C MET A 324 6.78 16.73 1.53
N ILE A 325 6.21 15.52 1.57
CA ILE A 325 4.75 15.29 1.51
C ILE A 325 4.00 15.99 2.63
N GLN A 326 4.52 15.92 3.85
CA GLN A 326 3.81 16.43 5.02
C GLN A 326 3.85 17.95 5.14
N LYS A 327 4.93 18.59 4.69
CA LYS A 327 5.20 20.02 4.95
C LYS A 327 5.00 20.94 3.75
N PHE A 328 5.10 20.45 2.52
CA PHE A 328 5.09 21.30 1.33
C PHE A 328 4.13 20.78 0.26
N GLN A 329 3.54 21.71 -0.51
CA GLN A 329 3.04 21.36 -1.84
C GLN A 329 4.25 20.99 -2.71
N HIS A 330 4.48 19.70 -2.90
CA HIS A 330 5.71 19.19 -3.51
C HIS A 330 5.41 18.22 -4.67
N VAL A 331 6.40 18.07 -5.53
CA VAL A 331 6.47 17.01 -6.54
C VAL A 331 7.85 16.37 -6.43
N SER A 332 7.91 15.11 -6.02
CA SER A 332 9.13 14.28 -6.07
C SER A 332 9.16 13.55 -7.41
N ILE A 333 10.19 13.78 -8.23
CA ILE A 333 10.37 13.10 -9.51
C ILE A 333 11.51 12.11 -9.43
N LYS A 334 11.17 10.82 -9.48
CA LYS A 334 12.14 9.72 -9.55
C LYS A 334 12.56 9.47 -11.00
N CYS A 335 13.62 10.14 -11.44
CA CYS A 335 14.15 10.02 -12.81
C CYS A 335 14.94 8.72 -13.03
N ARG A 336 14.27 7.59 -13.29
CA ARG A 336 14.97 6.34 -13.65
C ARG A 336 15.31 6.19 -15.14
N ASN A 337 14.62 6.90 -16.05
CA ASN A 337 14.66 6.62 -17.50
C ASN A 337 14.82 7.87 -18.38
N SER A 338 15.99 8.53 -18.37
CA SER A 338 16.39 9.41 -19.46
C SER A 338 17.89 9.23 -19.79
N LEU A 339 18.23 9.25 -21.08
CA LEU A 339 19.59 8.98 -21.60
C LEU A 339 20.58 10.15 -21.39
N ARG A 340 20.16 11.31 -20.86
CA ARG A 340 21.01 12.49 -20.74
C ARG A 340 21.07 13.15 -19.35
N ALA A 341 20.09 12.94 -18.47
CA ALA A 341 20.22 13.32 -17.06
C ALA A 341 19.39 12.37 -16.19
N LYS A 342 20.07 11.71 -15.25
CA LYS A 342 19.50 10.70 -14.35
C LYS A 342 19.78 11.10 -12.91
N CYS A 343 18.97 11.98 -12.34
CA CYS A 343 19.07 12.37 -10.94
C CYS A 343 18.42 11.35 -10.02
N ASP A 344 18.91 11.27 -8.78
CA ASP A 344 18.37 10.34 -7.79
C ASP A 344 17.04 10.87 -7.21
N THR A 345 16.98 12.17 -6.91
CA THR A 345 15.76 12.87 -6.48
C THR A 345 15.76 14.32 -6.98
N ILE A 346 14.62 14.77 -7.52
CA ILE A 346 14.32 16.21 -7.71
C ILE A 346 13.20 16.57 -6.73
N LEU A 347 13.40 17.62 -5.95
CA LEU A 347 12.40 18.18 -5.06
C LEU A 347 12.04 19.59 -5.55
N VAL A 348 10.75 19.85 -5.72
CA VAL A 348 10.23 21.19 -6.01
C VAL A 348 9.42 21.65 -4.82
N ILE A 349 9.80 22.77 -4.21
CA ILE A 349 9.06 23.38 -3.10
C ILE A 349 8.24 24.53 -3.63
N ALA A 350 6.93 24.36 -3.63
CA ALA A 350 6.08 25.28 -4.35
C ALA A 350 6.08 26.69 -3.77
N ASP A 351 5.86 26.74 -2.47
CA ASP A 351 5.67 27.97 -1.69
C ASP A 351 6.93 28.84 -1.65
N LEU A 352 8.10 28.25 -1.94
CA LEU A 352 9.39 28.94 -1.89
C LEU A 352 9.93 29.31 -3.26
N HIS A 353 9.33 28.80 -4.35
CA HIS A 353 9.84 28.90 -5.70
C HIS A 353 11.27 28.33 -5.89
N VAL A 354 11.58 27.24 -5.16
CA VAL A 354 12.91 26.61 -5.15
C VAL A 354 12.84 25.16 -5.59
N MET A 355 13.82 24.74 -6.40
CA MET A 355 14.04 23.36 -6.82
C MET A 355 15.39 22.85 -6.29
N PHE A 356 15.37 21.67 -5.68
CA PHE A 356 16.56 20.94 -5.23
C PHE A 356 16.79 19.73 -6.13
N ILE A 357 18.03 19.56 -6.58
CA ILE A 357 18.50 18.33 -7.21
C ILE A 357 19.45 17.67 -6.22
N ILE A 358 19.11 16.45 -5.78
CA ILE A 358 19.88 15.69 -4.81
C ILE A 358 20.48 14.46 -5.48
N GLU A 359 21.79 14.30 -5.36
CA GLU A 359 22.57 13.22 -5.95
C GLU A 359 23.40 12.46 -4.91
N TYR A 360 23.30 11.13 -4.93
CA TYR A 360 24.02 10.27 -3.99
C TYR A 360 25.07 9.42 -4.71
N LYS A 361 26.31 9.43 -4.20
CA LYS A 361 27.41 8.55 -4.67
C LYS A 361 28.11 7.87 -3.49
N SER A 362 28.67 6.68 -3.74
CA SER A 362 29.51 5.98 -2.76
C SER A 362 30.94 6.39 -3.01
N VAL A 363 31.68 6.61 -1.94
CA VAL A 363 33.08 7.00 -2.00
C VAL A 363 33.86 6.21 -0.95
N TRP A 364 34.93 5.55 -1.38
CA TRP A 364 35.80 4.76 -0.50
C TRP A 364 37.12 5.48 -0.21
N SER A 365 37.42 6.53 -0.98
CA SER A 365 38.60 7.37 -0.90
C SER A 365 38.32 8.80 -1.37
N THR A 366 39.26 9.71 -1.15
CA THR A 366 39.23 11.08 -1.71
C THR A 366 39.21 11.08 -3.23
N ASN A 367 39.99 10.21 -3.88
CA ASN A 367 39.99 10.06 -5.34
C ASN A 367 38.62 9.62 -5.88
N ASP A 368 37.88 8.79 -5.13
CA ASP A 368 36.51 8.43 -5.51
C ASP A 368 35.55 9.62 -5.40
N SER A 369 35.83 10.57 -4.50
CA SER A 369 35.01 11.78 -4.30
C SER A 369 35.15 12.76 -5.45
N ASP A 370 36.37 12.95 -5.94
CA ASP A 370 36.63 13.74 -7.14
C ASP A 370 35.98 13.09 -8.37
N TYR A 371 36.08 11.76 -8.48
CA TYR A 371 35.40 11.01 -9.55
C TYR A 371 33.86 11.08 -9.43
N ALA A 372 33.32 11.04 -8.22
CA ALA A 372 31.90 11.20 -7.97
C ALA A 372 31.40 12.60 -8.37
N HIS A 373 32.14 13.64 -8.01
CA HIS A 373 31.87 15.03 -8.39
C HIS A 373 31.88 15.20 -9.91
N GLN A 374 32.94 14.74 -10.58
CA GLN A 374 33.08 14.83 -12.03
C GLN A 374 31.92 14.11 -12.74
N LYS A 375 31.56 12.92 -12.27
CA LYS A 375 30.44 12.15 -12.83
C LYS A 375 29.07 12.83 -12.66
N ILE A 376 28.89 13.66 -11.63
CA ILE A 376 27.66 14.46 -11.45
C ILE A 376 27.71 15.70 -12.36
N SER A 377 28.86 16.38 -12.44
CA SER A 377 29.08 17.51 -13.35
C SER A 377 28.82 17.12 -14.82
N ASP A 378 29.32 15.95 -15.24
CA ASP A 378 29.12 15.39 -16.59
C ASP A 378 27.63 15.15 -16.96
N ARG A 379 26.71 15.18 -15.98
CA ARG A 379 25.26 15.05 -16.22
C ARG A 379 24.61 16.35 -16.71
N GLY A 380 25.32 17.47 -16.69
CA GLY A 380 24.87 18.73 -17.31
C GLY A 380 23.63 19.36 -16.66
N TYR A 381 23.46 19.22 -15.35
CA TYR A 381 22.31 19.79 -14.63
C TYR A 381 22.24 21.31 -14.75
N ASP A 382 23.38 22.00 -14.71
CA ASP A 382 23.45 23.46 -14.88
C ASP A 382 22.97 23.87 -16.28
N THR A 383 23.38 23.14 -17.32
CA THR A 383 22.92 23.39 -18.71
C THR A 383 21.42 23.14 -18.85
N LEU A 384 20.88 22.08 -18.23
CA LEU A 384 19.44 21.81 -18.22
C LEU A 384 18.65 22.88 -17.46
N ALA A 385 19.20 23.39 -16.37
CA ALA A 385 18.60 24.47 -15.60
C ALA A 385 18.56 25.78 -16.40
N GLU A 386 19.64 26.11 -17.13
CA GLU A 386 19.67 27.25 -18.05
C GLU A 386 18.65 27.11 -19.19
N GLU A 387 18.56 25.93 -19.82
CA GLU A 387 17.54 25.63 -20.84
C GLU A 387 16.10 25.79 -20.30
N ALA A 388 15.90 25.48 -19.01
CA ALA A 388 14.63 25.64 -18.31
C ALA A 388 14.41 27.03 -17.69
N SER A 389 15.31 28.01 -17.95
CA SER A 389 15.25 29.37 -17.37
C SER A 389 15.26 29.41 -15.83
N LEU A 390 15.89 28.41 -15.20
CA LEU A 390 16.07 28.31 -13.75
C LEU A 390 17.35 29.04 -13.34
N LYS A 391 17.28 29.87 -12.29
CA LYS A 391 18.46 30.59 -11.80
C LYS A 391 19.14 29.77 -10.69
N LYS A 392 20.39 29.36 -10.89
CA LYS A 392 21.18 28.72 -9.82
C LYS A 392 21.35 29.71 -8.66
N ILE A 393 21.02 29.28 -7.45
CA ILE A 393 21.07 30.15 -6.25
C ILE A 393 22.51 30.28 -5.74
N PHE A 394 23.29 29.20 -5.81
CA PHE A 394 24.67 29.15 -5.33
C PHE A 394 25.65 28.86 -6.47
N PRO A 395 26.76 29.63 -6.59
CA PRO A 395 27.71 29.49 -7.69
C PRO A 395 28.60 28.26 -7.57
N GLU A 396 28.88 27.77 -6.36
CA GLU A 396 29.64 26.53 -6.10
C GLU A 396 28.69 25.43 -5.63
N ASP A 397 28.91 24.21 -6.11
CA ASP A 397 28.23 23.04 -5.57
C ASP A 397 28.76 22.77 -4.16
N THR A 398 27.89 22.45 -3.20
CA THR A 398 28.26 22.08 -1.83
C THR A 398 28.27 20.57 -1.67
N PRO A 399 29.40 19.88 -1.90
CA PRO A 399 29.50 18.46 -1.64
C PRO A 399 29.75 18.18 -0.16
N THR A 400 28.98 17.27 0.42
CA THR A 400 29.22 16.75 1.76
C THR A 400 29.60 15.28 1.67
N VAL A 401 30.76 14.93 2.24
CA VAL A 401 31.26 13.54 2.29
C VAL A 401 31.32 13.07 3.74
N LYS A 402 30.51 12.08 4.08
CA LYS A 402 30.49 11.46 5.41
C LYS A 402 29.97 10.02 5.30
N ASN A 403 30.51 9.11 6.10
CA ASN A 403 30.16 7.67 6.10
C ASN A 403 30.17 6.99 4.70
N ARG A 404 31.19 7.26 3.87
CA ARG A 404 31.31 6.76 2.49
C ARG A 404 30.21 7.24 1.53
N ILE A 405 29.45 8.27 1.90
CA ILE A 405 28.40 8.89 1.09
C ILE A 405 28.86 10.26 0.66
N TYR A 406 28.87 10.48 -0.65
CA TYR A 406 29.03 11.77 -1.29
C TYR A 406 27.63 12.27 -1.67
N LEU A 407 27.25 13.40 -1.09
CA LEU A 407 25.98 14.07 -1.32
C LEU A 407 26.25 15.41 -2.01
N GLN A 408 25.59 15.65 -3.13
CA GLN A 408 25.60 16.94 -3.81
C GLN A 408 24.17 17.46 -3.93
N ILE A 409 23.97 18.69 -3.43
CA ILE A 409 22.70 19.41 -3.49
C ILE A 409 22.88 20.62 -4.39
N MET A 410 22.12 20.69 -5.48
CA MET A 410 22.04 21.86 -6.36
C MET A 410 20.70 22.55 -6.15
N ILE A 411 20.71 23.88 -6.10
CA ILE A 411 19.53 24.68 -5.75
C ILE A 411 19.28 25.72 -6.84
N HIS A 412 18.05 25.72 -7.37
CA HIS A 412 17.63 26.65 -8.40
C HIS A 412 16.33 27.37 -8.02
N GLU A 413 16.21 28.63 -8.41
CA GLU A 413 15.02 29.47 -8.24
C GLU A 413 14.27 29.61 -9.57
N PHE A 414 12.94 29.66 -9.52
CA PHE A 414 12.08 29.83 -10.69
C PHE A 414 11.04 30.94 -10.49
N LYS A 415 10.67 31.66 -11.57
CA LYS A 415 9.73 32.78 -11.50
C LYS A 415 8.25 32.38 -11.65
N GLU A 416 7.95 31.28 -12.35
CA GLU A 416 6.59 30.78 -12.61
C GLU A 416 6.53 29.29 -12.26
N PHE A 417 5.39 28.85 -11.72
CA PHE A 417 5.19 27.47 -11.30
C PHE A 417 5.01 26.55 -12.51
N PHE A 418 5.87 25.54 -12.66
CA PHE A 418 5.67 24.46 -13.62
C PHE A 418 5.52 23.14 -12.86
N ILE A 419 4.30 22.60 -12.82
CA ILE A 419 4.09 21.23 -12.30
C ILE A 419 4.61 20.27 -13.38
N ILE A 420 5.84 19.79 -13.21
CA ILE A 420 6.38 18.72 -14.05
C ILE A 420 5.74 17.40 -13.59
N TYR A 421 4.65 16.99 -14.24
CA TYR A 421 4.13 15.63 -14.08
C TYR A 421 5.06 14.64 -14.80
N SER A 422 5.76 13.80 -14.05
CA SER A 422 6.35 12.58 -14.60
C SER A 422 5.34 11.43 -14.52
N PHE A 423 4.48 11.33 -15.53
CA PHE A 423 3.79 10.07 -15.79
C PHE A 423 4.76 9.09 -16.45
N ASN A 424 4.81 7.85 -15.94
CA ASN A 424 5.57 6.76 -16.54
C ASN A 424 5.32 6.69 -18.06
N ASN A 425 6.41 6.77 -18.83
CA ASN A 425 6.51 6.79 -20.29
C ASN A 425 6.02 8.08 -21.00
N MET A 426 6.85 9.13 -21.05
CA MET A 426 6.97 10.00 -22.23
C MET A 426 8.18 10.96 -22.15
N ARG A 427 8.72 11.32 -23.32
CA ARG A 427 9.82 12.28 -23.51
C ARG A 427 9.49 13.62 -22.85
N VAL A 428 10.47 14.20 -22.13
CA VAL A 428 10.47 15.63 -21.81
C VAL A 428 10.54 16.38 -23.14
N ASN A 429 9.40 16.91 -23.58
CA ASN A 429 9.28 17.80 -24.74
C ASN A 429 7.93 18.52 -24.67
N THR A 430 7.61 19.18 -23.54
CA THR A 430 6.59 20.24 -23.57
C THR A 430 6.77 21.19 -22.39
N VAL A 431 7.16 22.44 -22.71
CA VAL A 431 7.01 23.62 -21.85
C VAL A 431 5.59 24.12 -22.10
N LEU A 432 4.67 23.94 -21.14
CA LEU A 432 3.36 24.57 -21.18
C LEU A 432 3.39 25.78 -20.25
N LYS A 433 3.40 26.99 -20.83
CA LYS A 433 3.14 28.25 -20.15
C LYS A 433 1.68 28.26 -19.68
N GLY A 434 1.46 28.30 -18.37
CA GLY A 434 0.16 28.54 -17.78
C GLY A 434 0.31 29.48 -16.59
N GLY A 435 -0.11 30.74 -16.75
CA GLY A 435 -0.26 31.65 -15.63
C GLY A 435 -1.44 31.22 -14.75
N LEU A 436 -1.26 31.29 -13.44
CA LEU A 436 -2.35 31.11 -12.47
C LEU A 436 -3.34 32.29 -12.58
N ASN A 437 -4.61 31.95 -12.79
CA ASN A 437 -5.76 32.74 -12.33
C ASN A 437 -6.55 31.85 -11.38
#